data_AF-A0A7W5S7K4-F1
#
_entry.id   AF-A0A7W5S7K4-F1
#
_cell.length_a   1.000
_cell.length_b   1.000
_cell.length_c   1.000
_cell.angle_alpha   90.00
_cell.angle_beta   90.00
_cell.angle_gamma   90.00
#
_symmetry.space_group_name_H-M   'P 1'
#
loop_
_entity.id
_entity.type
_entity.pdbx_description
1 polymer ?
#
loop_
_entity_poly.entity_id
_entity_poly.type
_entity_poly.pdbx_seq_one_letter_code
_entity_poly.pdbx_strand_id
1 'polypeptide(L)' 'MTTEPMRARAVFSTADFELLKEAIGELITKVSVDDVKLSRLSALYHRLGRLG' A
#
# COMPACT_ATOMS: atom_id res chain seq x y z
N MET A 1 -37.87 5.48 5.15
CA MET A 1 -36.65 6.28 5.34
C MET A 1 -35.50 5.49 4.76
N THR A 2 -35.02 5.87 3.58
CA THR A 2 -33.96 5.16 2.86
C THR A 2 -32.64 5.52 3.51
N THR A 3 -32.01 4.56 4.20
CA THR A 3 -30.68 4.77 4.79
C THR A 3 -29.66 4.80 3.67
N GLU A 4 -29.29 6.00 3.23
CA GLU A 4 -28.12 6.16 2.35
C GLU A 4 -26.91 5.47 3.01
N PRO A 5 -26.14 4.66 2.26
CA PRO A 5 -24.97 4.00 2.81
C PRO A 5 -24.01 5.09 3.29
N MET A 6 -23.69 5.04 4.59
CA MET A 6 -22.69 5.92 5.20
C MET A 6 -21.42 5.85 4.36
N ARG A 7 -21.04 6.97 3.73
CA ARG A 7 -19.82 7.03 2.91
C ARG A 7 -18.67 6.46 3.72
N ALA A 8 -18.07 5.37 3.23
CA ALA A 8 -16.94 4.75 3.88
C ALA A 8 -15.83 5.81 3.99
N ARG A 9 -15.52 6.24 5.22
CA ARG A 9 -14.34 7.08 5.45
C ARG A 9 -13.12 6.29 5.02
N ALA A 10 -12.15 6.99 4.42
CA ALA A 10 -10.85 6.40 4.18
C ALA A 10 -10.28 5.93 5.54
N VAL A 11 -9.98 4.63 5.63
CA VAL A 11 -9.45 4.00 6.86
C VAL A 11 -7.98 4.40 7.07
N PHE A 12 -7.29 4.73 5.98
CA PHE A 12 -5.91 5.18 5.97
C PHE A 12 -5.83 6.61 5.45
N SER A 13 -5.00 7.41 6.12
CA SER A 13 -4.58 8.72 5.66
C SER A 13 -3.42 8.62 4.67
N THR A 14 -3.10 9.73 4.00
CA THR A 14 -1.91 9.87 3.16
C THR A 14 -0.63 9.53 3.92
N ALA A 15 -0.51 9.98 5.18
CA ALA A 15 0.65 9.70 6.02
C ALA A 15 0.80 8.19 6.33
N ASP A 16 -0.31 7.47 6.50
CA ASP A 16 -0.26 6.01 6.66
C ASP A 16 0.28 5.33 5.41
N PHE A 17 -0.06 5.82 4.21
CA PHE A 17 0.46 5.27 2.96
C PHE A 17 1.95 5.53 2.76
N GLU A 18 2.49 6.63 3.28
CA GLU A 18 3.94 6.90 3.30
C GLU A 18 4.67 5.89 4.19
N LEU A 19 4.16 5.65 5.40
CA LEU A 19 4.69 4.63 6.31
C LEU A 19 4.65 3.24 5.68
N LEU A 20 3.55 2.88 5.01
CA LEU A 20 3.42 1.62 4.30
C LEU A 20 4.42 1.52 3.14
N LYS A 21 4.65 2.60 2.39
CA LYS A 21 5.63 2.63 1.29
C LYS A 21 7.03 2.36 1.82
N GLU A 22 7.43 2.99 2.92
CA GLU A 22 8.74 2.76 3.56
C GLU A 22 8.91 1.29 3.98
N ALA A 23 7.93 0.73 4.69
CA ALA A 23 7.97 -0.66 5.15
C ALA A 23 8.06 -1.66 3.98
N ILE A 24 7.34 -1.42 2.87
CA ILE A 24 7.44 -2.27 1.67
C ILE A 24 8.81 -2.10 0.99
N GLY A 25 9.35 -0.88 0.95
CA GLY A 25 10.69 -0.61 0.43
C GLY A 25 11.76 -1.43 1.16
N GLU A 26 11.70 -1.47 2.50
CA GLU A 26 12.58 -2.33 3.28
C GLU A 26 12.36 -3.82 2.99
N LEU A 27 11.12 -4.26 2.89
CA LEU A 27 10.80 -5.67 2.67
C LEU A 27 11.34 -6.15 1.32
N ILE A 28 11.29 -5.32 0.28
CA ILE A 28 11.88 -5.62 -1.04
C ILE A 28 13.36 -5.97 -0.92
N THR A 29 14.12 -5.27 -0.06
CA THR A 29 15.56 -5.56 0.14
C THR A 29 15.84 -6.89 0.84
N LYS A 30 14.85 -7.42 1.57
CA LYS A 30 14.94 -8.64 2.38
C LYS A 30 14.43 -9.88 1.63
N VAL A 31 13.81 -9.72 0.46
CA VAL A 31 13.22 -10.79 -0.34
C VAL A 31 14.19 -11.23 -1.44
N SER A 32 14.33 -12.54 -1.65
CA SER A 32 15.16 -13.10 -2.72
C SER A 32 14.68 -12.67 -4.10
N VAL A 33 15.63 -12.47 -5.02
CA VAL A 33 15.36 -12.02 -6.40
C VAL A 33 14.48 -12.98 -7.20
N ASP A 34 14.53 -14.28 -6.89
CA ASP A 34 13.74 -15.32 -7.57
C ASP A 34 12.36 -15.54 -6.95
N ASP A 35 12.03 -14.85 -5.84
CA ASP A 35 10.72 -14.97 -5.22
C ASP A 35 9.68 -14.22 -6.05
N VAL A 36 8.65 -14.94 -6.49
CA VAL A 36 7.49 -14.40 -7.22
C VAL A 36 6.86 -13.20 -6.49
N LYS A 37 6.94 -13.15 -5.16
CA LYS A 37 6.43 -12.04 -4.35
C LYS A 37 7.16 -10.72 -4.60
N LEU A 38 8.43 -10.75 -5.00
CA LEU A 38 9.22 -9.53 -5.25
C LEU A 38 8.55 -8.63 -6.29
N SER A 39 8.08 -9.22 -7.40
CA SER A 39 7.37 -8.49 -8.45
C SER A 39 6.10 -7.79 -7.94
N ARG A 40 5.36 -8.45 -7.03
CA ARG A 40 4.14 -7.92 -6.41
C ARG A 40 4.46 -6.79 -5.42
N LEU A 41 5.53 -6.93 -4.64
CA LEU A 41 6.00 -5.91 -3.70
C LEU A 41 6.45 -4.65 -4.43
N SER A 42 7.24 -4.80 -5.51
CA SER A 42 7.66 -3.66 -6.33
C SER A 42 6.47 -2.93 -6.95
N ALA A 43 5.48 -3.66 -7.49
CA ALA A 43 4.26 -3.06 -8.01
C ALA A 43 3.46 -2.32 -6.93
N LEU A 44 3.37 -2.88 -5.72
CA LEU A 44 2.71 -2.25 -4.57
C LEU A 44 3.44 -0.96 -4.14
N TYR A 45 4.77 -0.99 -4.05
CA TYR A 45 5.59 0.16 -3.70
C TYR A 45 5.33 1.36 -4.63
N HIS A 46 5.29 1.12 -5.95
CA HIS A 46 4.98 2.17 -6.93
C HIS A 46 3.54 2.66 -6.86
N ARG A 47 2.57 1.81 -6.49
CA ARG A 47 1.17 2.23 -6.29
C ARG A 47 1.04 3.14 -5.08
N LEU A 48 1.69 2.80 -3.97
CA LEU A 48 1.68 3.62 -2.75
C LEU A 48 2.33 4.99 -2.97
N GLY A 49 3.39 5.06 -3.79
CA GLY A 49 4.01 6.34 -4.17
C GLY A 49 3.13 7.27 -5.01
N ARG A 50 1.95 6.85 -5.46
CA ARG A 50 0.95 7.73 -6.12
C ARG A 50 -0.20 8.14 -5.19
N LEU A 51 -0.30 7.54 -4.01
CA LEU A 51 -1.33 7.82 -3.01
C LEU A 51 -0.84 8.77 -1.91
N GLY A 52 0.49 8.87 -1.75
CA GLY A 52 1.21 9.91 -1.00
C GLY A 52 1.15 11.25 -1.71
#